data_AF-E2BWU2-F1
#
_entry.id   AF-E2BWU2-F1
#
_cell.length_a   1.000
_cell.length_b   1.000
_cell.length_c   1.000
_cell.angle_alpha   90.00
_cell.angle_beta   90.00
_cell.angle_gamma   90.00
#
_symmetry.space_group_name_H-M   'P 1'
#
loop_
_entity.id
_entity.type
_entity.pdbx_description
1 polymer ?
#
loop_
_entity_poly.entity_id
_entity_poly.type
_entity_poly.pdbx_seq_one_letter_code
_entity_poly.pdbx_strand_id
1 'polypeptide(L)'
;SMQESHHRQLLLFAENAHRYMDQFSRDFSKGYLNLLKRQFGTRRVPANRVYQEYISDKGHIHMNATQWLTLTAFVKWLGRTGQCVVDETEK
;
A
#
# COMPACT_ATOMS: atom_id res chain seq x y z
N SER A 1 -3.12 24.64 30.21
CA SER A 1 -1.77 25.20 29.91
C SER A 1 -1.48 25.07 28.42
N MET A 2 -0.57 25.89 27.84
CA MET A 2 -0.20 25.80 26.41
C MET A 2 0.32 24.40 26.02
N GLN A 3 0.90 23.66 26.97
CA GLN A 3 1.44 22.31 26.79
C GLN A 3 0.34 21.26 26.51
N GLU A 4 -0.80 21.34 27.21
CA GLU A 4 -1.95 20.45 26.98
C GLU A 4 -2.65 20.74 25.65
N SER A 5 -2.75 22.02 25.26
CA SER A 5 -3.31 22.42 23.96
C SER A 5 -2.44 21.93 22.80
N HIS A 6 -1.12 22.06 22.92
CA HIS A 6 -0.16 21.57 21.93
C HIS A 6 -0.19 20.03 21.82
N HIS A 7 -0.24 19.32 22.95
CA HIS A 7 -0.37 17.86 22.96
C HIS A 7 -1.68 17.39 22.29
N ARG A 8 -2.80 18.08 22.57
CA ARG A 8 -4.07 17.81 21.91
C ARG A 8 -4.03 18.04 20.40
N GLN A 9 -3.34 19.08 19.93
CA GLN A 9 -3.16 19.32 18.50
C GLN A 9 -2.34 18.20 17.85
N LEU A 10 -1.25 17.75 18.47
CA LEU A 10 -0.45 16.63 17.96
C LEU A 10 -1.28 15.33 17.84
N LEU A 11 -2.13 15.03 18.83
CA LEU A 11 -3.02 13.87 18.79
C LEU A 11 -4.03 13.98 17.63
N LEU A 12 -4.63 15.16 17.42
CA LEU A 12 -5.54 15.39 16.29
C LEU A 12 -4.83 15.26 14.93
N PHE A 13 -3.59 15.74 14.81
CA PHE A 13 -2.78 15.53 13.61
C PHE A 13 -2.45 14.06 13.40
N ALA A 14 -2.08 13.34 14.45
CA ALA A 14 -1.79 11.91 14.39
C ALA A 14 -3.02 11.09 13.99
N GLU A 15 -4.20 11.37 14.57
CA GLU A 15 -5.46 10.73 14.18
C GLU A 15 -5.79 10.95 12.70
N ASN A 16 -5.60 12.18 12.21
CA ASN A 16 -5.81 12.48 10.79
C ASN A 16 -4.80 11.73 9.92
N ALA A 17 -3.51 11.68 10.30
CA ALA A 17 -2.48 10.95 9.58
C ALA A 17 -2.81 9.44 9.49
N HIS A 18 -3.34 8.85 10.56
CA HIS A 18 -3.81 7.46 10.55
C HIS A 18 -4.95 7.25 9.55
N ARG A 19 -5.95 8.13 9.52
CA ARG A 19 -7.05 8.04 8.54
C ARG A 19 -6.56 8.14 7.10
N TYR A 20 -5.64 9.06 6.82
CA TYR A 20 -5.05 9.20 5.49
C TYR A 20 -4.25 7.95 5.11
N MET A 21 -3.46 7.40 6.03
CA MET A 21 -2.70 6.16 5.79
C MET A 21 -3.63 4.98 5.47
N ASP A 22 -4.74 4.83 6.19
CA ASP A 22 -5.73 3.78 5.93
C ASP A 22 -6.36 3.95 4.54
N GLN A 23 -6.74 5.17 4.18
CA GLN A 23 -7.32 5.47 2.87
C GLN A 23 -6.31 5.21 1.74
N PHE A 24 -5.09 5.71 1.86
CA PHE A 24 -4.03 5.48 0.89
C PHE A 24 -3.68 3.99 0.76
N SER A 25 -3.70 3.24 1.85
CA SER A 25 -3.49 1.79 1.82
C SER A 25 -4.59 1.08 1.01
N ARG A 26 -5.86 1.47 1.19
CA ARG A 26 -6.99 0.92 0.43
C ARG A 26 -6.88 1.26 -1.06
N ASP A 27 -6.60 2.51 -1.39
CA ASP A 27 -6.52 2.98 -2.77
C ASP A 27 -5.31 2.37 -3.50
N PHE A 28 -4.17 2.27 -2.83
CA PHE A 28 -2.99 1.58 -3.33
C PHE A 28 -3.28 0.11 -3.64
N SER A 29 -3.83 -0.64 -2.67
CA SER A 29 -4.20 -2.04 -2.83
C SER A 29 -5.14 -2.26 -4.02
N LYS A 30 -6.20 -1.45 -4.09
CA LYS A 30 -7.19 -1.51 -5.17
C LYS A 30 -6.56 -1.20 -6.52
N GLY A 31 -5.74 -0.15 -6.60
CA GLY A 31 -5.03 0.23 -7.82
C GLY A 31 -4.08 -0.86 -8.32
N TYR A 32 -3.26 -1.40 -7.43
CA TYR A 32 -2.33 -2.48 -7.74
C TYR A 32 -3.06 -3.73 -8.25
N LEU A 33 -4.12 -4.18 -7.56
CA LEU A 33 -4.89 -5.37 -7.96
C LEU A 33 -5.64 -5.17 -9.28
N ASN A 34 -6.14 -3.95 -9.53
CA ASN A 34 -6.76 -3.62 -10.81
C ASN A 34 -5.76 -3.72 -11.96
N LEU A 35 -4.55 -3.21 -11.78
CA LEU A 35 -3.49 -3.32 -12.78
C LEU A 35 -3.11 -4.79 -13.01
N LEU A 36 -2.87 -5.53 -11.91
CA LEU A 36 -2.54 -6.95 -11.94
C LEU A 36 -3.58 -7.73 -12.77
N LYS A 37 -4.87 -7.54 -12.46
CA LYS A 37 -5.97 -8.22 -13.15
C LYS A 37 -6.05 -7.85 -14.63
N ARG A 38 -5.92 -6.57 -14.99
CA ARG A 38 -6.12 -6.09 -16.37
C ARG A 38 -4.96 -6.48 -17.30
N GLN A 39 -3.72 -6.42 -16.84
CA GLN A 39 -2.55 -6.61 -17.70
C GLN A 39 -1.93 -8.02 -17.59
N PHE A 40 -1.97 -8.63 -16.40
CA PHE A 40 -1.29 -9.89 -16.14
C PHE A 40 -2.27 -11.07 -16.02
N GLY A 41 -3.50 -10.80 -15.59
CA GLY A 41 -4.53 -11.82 -15.39
C GLY A 41 -4.18 -12.72 -14.21
N THR A 42 -4.23 -14.03 -14.42
CA THR A 42 -3.87 -15.05 -13.41
C THR A 42 -2.45 -15.61 -13.56
N ARG A 43 -1.64 -15.02 -14.44
CA ARG A 43 -0.26 -15.46 -14.68
C ARG A 43 0.63 -15.13 -13.50
N ARG A 44 1.58 -16.03 -13.20
CA ARG A 44 2.66 -15.74 -12.25
C ARG A 44 3.51 -14.59 -12.78
N VAL A 45 3.69 -13.55 -11.97
CA VAL A 45 4.43 -12.35 -12.32
C VAL A 45 5.26 -11.87 -11.13
N PRO A 46 6.50 -11.39 -11.33
CA PRO A 46 7.26 -10.77 -10.26
C PRO A 46 6.54 -9.53 -9.71
N ALA A 47 6.33 -9.46 -8.39
CA ALA A 47 5.59 -8.36 -7.77
C ALA A 47 6.21 -6.98 -8.06
N ASN A 48 7.55 -6.91 -8.17
CA ASN A 48 8.26 -5.67 -8.51
C ASN A 48 7.91 -5.18 -9.92
N ARG A 49 7.67 -6.08 -10.88
CA ARG A 49 7.27 -5.68 -12.24
C ARG A 49 5.93 -4.94 -12.22
N VAL A 50 4.94 -5.51 -11.53
CA VAL A 50 3.61 -4.91 -11.38
C VAL A 50 3.70 -3.59 -10.62
N TYR A 51 4.55 -3.52 -9.59
CA TYR A 51 4.77 -2.28 -8.83
C TYR A 51 5.36 -1.16 -9.70
N GLN A 52 6.41 -1.44 -10.47
CA GLN A 52 7.04 -0.46 -11.36
C GLN A 52 6.07 0.05 -12.43
N GLU A 53 5.25 -0.84 -13.00
CA GLU A 53 4.21 -0.43 -13.95
C GLU A 53 3.10 0.39 -13.29
N TYR A 54 2.72 0.05 -12.05
CA TYR A 54 1.77 0.84 -11.27
C TYR A 54 2.28 2.26 -11.01
N ILE A 55 3.50 2.45 -10.52
CA ILE A 55 4.02 3.80 -10.24
C ILE A 55 4.51 4.57 -11.47
N SER A 56 4.49 3.95 -12.66
CA SER A 56 4.81 4.63 -13.91
C SER A 56 3.78 5.70 -14.29
N ASP A 57 2.54 5.55 -13.79
CA ASP A 57 1.51 6.58 -13.86
C ASP A 57 1.70 7.57 -12.68
N LYS A 58 1.91 8.84 -13.02
CA LYS A 58 2.14 9.93 -12.05
C LYS A 58 0.96 10.18 -11.12
N GLY A 59 -0.24 9.72 -11.45
CA GLY A 59 -1.44 9.86 -10.61
C GLY A 59 -1.55 8.84 -9.49
N HIS A 60 -0.69 7.82 -9.46
CA HIS A 60 -0.81 6.73 -8.50
C HIS A 60 -0.15 7.01 -7.15
N ILE A 61 -0.76 6.46 -6.10
CA ILE A 61 -0.26 6.58 -4.73
C ILE A 61 1.03 5.78 -4.63
N HIS A 62 2.09 6.41 -4.14
CA HIS A 62 3.33 5.69 -3.87
C HIS A 62 3.21 4.86 -2.58
N MET A 63 3.87 3.71 -2.52
CA MET A 63 3.80 2.79 -1.38
C MET A 63 4.19 3.45 -0.04
N ASN A 64 5.07 4.45 -0.06
CA ASN A 64 5.53 5.19 1.12
C ASN A 64 4.40 5.91 1.89
N ALA A 65 3.23 6.09 1.26
CA ALA A 65 2.06 6.69 1.88
C ALA A 65 1.11 5.66 2.53
N THR A 66 1.49 4.39 2.56
CA THR A 66 0.66 3.27 3.02
C THR A 66 1.19 2.62 4.29
N GLN A 67 0.39 1.75 4.90
CA GLN A 67 0.80 0.94 6.06
C GLN A 67 1.91 -0.08 5.74
N TRP A 68 2.20 -0.36 4.47
CA TRP A 68 3.21 -1.33 4.07
C TRP A 68 4.54 -0.64 3.79
N LEU A 69 5.50 -0.85 4.70
CA LEU A 69 6.83 -0.25 4.62
C LEU A 69 7.68 -0.80 3.46
N THR A 70 7.34 -1.99 2.95
CA THR A 70 8.05 -2.63 1.83
C THR A 70 7.09 -3.36 0.91
N LEU A 71 7.48 -3.54 -0.35
CA LEU A 71 6.70 -4.29 -1.32
C LEU A 71 6.51 -5.74 -0.86
N THR A 72 7.54 -6.33 -0.25
CA THR A 72 7.46 -7.67 0.34
C THR A 72 6.38 -7.74 1.42
N ALA A 73 6.29 -6.75 2.32
CA ALA A 73 5.26 -6.72 3.36
C ALA A 73 3.84 -6.62 2.75
N PHE A 74 3.68 -5.81 1.71
CA PHE A 74 2.42 -5.69 0.96
C PHE A 74 2.04 -7.02 0.30
N VAL A 75 2.94 -7.66 -0.43
CA VAL A 75 2.67 -8.92 -1.13
C VAL A 75 2.37 -10.05 -0.13
N LYS A 76 3.09 -10.13 0.99
CA LYS A 76 2.74 -11.05 2.10
C LYS A 76 1.36 -10.79 2.67
N TRP A 77 0.93 -9.53 2.74
CA TRP A 77 -0.43 -9.18 3.16
C TRP A 77 -1.48 -9.62 2.13
N LEU A 78 -1.23 -9.44 0.83
CA LEU A 78 -2.12 -9.94 -0.23
C LEU A 78 -2.30 -11.46 -0.14
N GLY A 79 -1.22 -12.21 0.12
CA GLY A 79 -1.28 -13.66 0.33
C GLY A 79 -2.11 -14.04 1.56
N ARG A 80 -1.83 -13.44 2.72
CA ARG A 80 -2.55 -13.71 3.98
C ARG A 80 -4.03 -13.35 3.94
N THR A 81 -4.41 -12.37 3.13
CA THR A 81 -5.81 -11.93 2.97
C THR A 81 -6.54 -12.63 1.82
N GLY A 82 -5.90 -13.58 1.14
CA GLY A 82 -6.50 -14.36 0.06
C GLY A 82 -6.72 -13.57 -1.24
N GLN A 83 -6.09 -12.40 -1.38
CA GLN A 83 -6.23 -11.58 -2.59
C GLN A 83 -5.35 -12.07 -3.75
N CYS A 84 -4.23 -12.73 -3.43
CA CYS A 84 -3.32 -13.34 -4.40
C CYS A 84 -2.76 -14.64 -3.84
N VAL A 85 -2.42 -15.58 -4.72
CA VAL A 85 -1.48 -16.66 -4.38
C VAL A 85 -0.07 -16.09 -4.49
N VAL A 86 0.72 -16.22 -3.43
CA VAL A 86 2.03 -15.57 -3.32
C VAL A 86 3.07 -16.62 -2.95
N ASP A 87 4.12 -16.71 -3.75
CA ASP A 87 5.25 -17.58 -3.54
C ASP A 87 6.50 -16.74 -3.24
N GLU A 88 7.28 -17.14 -2.24
CA GLU A 88 8.65 -16.64 -2.09
C GLU A 88 9.57 -17.44 -3.01
N THR A 89 10.33 -16.74 -3.85
CA THR A 89 11.41 -17.34 -4.63
C THR A 89 12.73 -16.82 -4.11
N GLU A 90 13.73 -17.69 -4.01
CA GLU A 90 15.11 -17.24 -3.97
C GLU A 90 15.39 -16.43 -5.25
N LYS A 91 16.05 -15.29 -5.12
CA LYS A 91 16.46 -14.46 -6.26
C LYS A 91 17.75 -15.01 -6.85
#